data_AF-A0A971DWW7-F1
#
_entry.id   AF-A0A971DWW7-F1
#
_cell.length_a   1.000
_cell.length_b   1.000
_cell.length_c   1.000
_cell.angle_alpha   90.00
_cell.angle_beta   90.00
_cell.angle_gamma   90.00
#
_symmetry.space_group_name_H-M   'P 1'
#
loop_
_entity.id
_entity.type
_entity.pdbx_description
1 polymer ?
#
loop_
_entity_poly.entity_id
_entity_poly.type
_entity_poly.pdbx_seq_one_letter_code
_entity_poly.pdbx_strand_id
1 'polypeptide(L)' 'MYFLKRLEEEFEKEIKRLCLATIYKFQKEYKADVFHFCQYIKAEKPAFWDKISGQWDRIFPELNVDLKVSVKIDLTGATK' A
#
# COMPACT_ATOMS: atom_id res chain seq x y z
N MET A 1 4.72 -23.62 -17.00
CA MET A 1 5.17 -22.80 -15.86
C MET A 1 5.38 -21.32 -16.22
N TYR A 2 5.98 -20.98 -17.37
CA TYR A 2 6.18 -19.59 -17.82
C TYR A 2 4.89 -18.76 -18.02
N PHE A 3 3.79 -19.38 -18.43
CA PHE A 3 2.50 -18.69 -18.59
C PHE A 3 1.94 -18.17 -17.25
N LEU A 4 1.91 -19.01 -16.20
CA LEU A 4 1.39 -18.59 -14.89
C LEU A 4 2.25 -17.50 -14.26
N LYS A 5 3.58 -17.62 -14.36
CA LYS A 5 4.48 -16.58 -13.87
C LYS A 5 4.22 -15.22 -14.52
N ARG A 6 4.02 -15.18 -15.84
CA ARG A 6 3.66 -13.93 -16.53
C ARG A 6 2.32 -13.39 -16.05
N LEU A 7 1.34 -14.27 -15.83
CA LEU A 7 0.03 -13.85 -15.34
C LEU A 7 0.09 -13.29 -13.90
N GLU A 8 0.89 -13.92 -13.03
CA GLU A 8 1.21 -13.42 -11.69
C GLU A 8 1.87 -12.04 -11.76
N GLU A 9 2.88 -11.85 -12.60
CA GLU A 9 3.56 -10.56 -12.80
C GLU A 9 2.60 -9.46 -13.30
N GLU A 10 1.66 -9.78 -14.19
CA GLU A 10 0.64 -8.82 -14.65
C GLU A 10 -0.36 -8.48 -13.54
N PHE A 11 -0.79 -9.47 -12.73
CA PHE A 11 -1.63 -9.21 -11.58
C PHE A 11 -0.91 -8.38 -10.51
N GLU A 12 0.38 -8.61 -10.27
CA GLU A 12 1.19 -7.79 -9.35
C GLU A 12 1.17 -6.32 -9.75
N LYS A 13 1.36 -6.04 -11.05
CA LYS A 13 1.32 -4.67 -11.59
C LYS A 13 -0.05 -4.02 -11.40
N GLU A 14 -1.13 -4.74 -11.74
CA GLU A 14 -2.48 -4.18 -11.65
C GLU A 14 -2.92 -3.95 -10.21
N ILE A 15 -2.67 -4.91 -9.31
CA ILE A 15 -2.94 -4.75 -7.88
C ILE A 15 -2.12 -3.58 -7.31
N LYS A 16 -0.82 -3.49 -7.65
CA LYS A 16 0.02 -2.36 -7.23
C LYS A 16 -0.55 -1.03 -7.70
N ARG A 17 -0.99 -0.94 -8.96
CA ARG A 17 -1.60 0.27 -9.54
C ARG A 17 -2.88 0.65 -8.79
N LEU A 18 -3.77 -0.31 -8.53
CA LEU A 18 -5.02 -0.07 -7.81
C LEU A 18 -4.77 0.39 -6.37
N CYS A 19 -3.91 -0.29 -5.63
CA CYS A 19 -3.57 0.08 -4.27
C CYS A 19 -2.95 1.47 -4.19
N LEU A 20 -1.97 1.79 -5.05
CA LEU A 20 -1.34 3.11 -5.07
C LEU A 20 -2.33 4.22 -5.44
N ALA A 21 -3.25 3.96 -6.39
CA ALA A 21 -4.30 4.93 -6.74
C ALA A 21 -5.26 5.19 -5.57
N THR A 22 -5.65 4.15 -4.83
CA THR A 22 -6.49 4.30 -3.63
C THR A 22 -5.76 5.07 -2.53
N ILE A 23 -4.50 4.73 -2.26
CA ILE A 23 -3.65 5.45 -1.29
C ILE A 23 -3.54 6.93 -1.69
N TYR A 24 -3.26 7.21 -2.96
CA TYR A 24 -3.17 8.57 -3.49
C TYR A 24 -4.45 9.38 -3.24
N LYS A 25 -5.64 8.80 -3.47
CA LYS A 25 -6.92 9.47 -3.16
C LYS A 25 -7.03 9.83 -1.68
N PHE A 26 -6.73 8.88 -0.79
CA PHE A 26 -6.80 9.14 0.64
C PHE A 26 -5.76 10.16 1.13
N GLN A 27 -4.57 10.19 0.52
CA GLN A 27 -3.54 11.18 0.83
C GLN A 27 -3.87 12.58 0.28
N LYS A 28 -4.20 12.68 -1.01
CA LYS A 28 -4.28 13.97 -1.71
C LYS A 28 -5.68 14.58 -1.74
N GLU A 29 -6.71 13.76 -1.92
CA GLU A 29 -8.10 14.23 -2.03
C GLU A 29 -8.77 14.29 -0.65
N TYR A 30 -8.77 13.17 0.07
CA TYR A 30 -9.50 13.07 1.34
C TYR A 30 -8.69 13.52 2.56
N LYS A 31 -7.35 13.51 2.46
CA LYS A 31 -6.41 13.80 3.56
C LYS A 31 -6.75 13.01 4.83
N ALA A 32 -7.18 11.76 4.66
CA ALA A 32 -7.64 10.90 5.74
C ALA A 32 -6.77 9.63 5.83
N ASP A 33 -6.14 9.43 6.99
CA ASP A 33 -5.29 8.26 7.26
C ASP A 33 -6.12 7.02 7.63
N VAL A 34 -6.85 6.48 6.64
CA VAL A 34 -7.68 5.27 6.81
C VAL A 34 -6.86 3.98 6.92
N PHE A 35 -5.57 4.03 6.58
CA PHE A 35 -4.65 2.90 6.64
C PHE A 35 -3.84 2.86 7.94
N HIS A 36 -4.07 3.81 8.84
CA HIS A 36 -3.47 3.89 10.17
C HIS A 36 -1.93 4.01 10.18
N PHE A 37 -1.35 4.74 9.23
CA PHE A 37 0.10 5.00 9.19
C PHE A 37 0.58 5.71 10.47
N CYS A 38 -0.21 6.66 11.01
CA CYS A 38 0.12 7.31 12.29
C CYS A 38 0.26 6.32 13.43
N GLN A 39 -0.64 5.33 13.51
CA GLN A 39 -0.64 4.34 14.59
C GLN A 39 0.57 3.43 14.47
N TYR A 40 0.91 3.01 13.26
CA TYR A 40 2.12 2.23 13.00
C TYR A 40 3.39 2.98 13.41
N ILE A 41 3.54 4.24 12.99
CA ILE A 41 4.72 5.06 13.36
C ILE A 41 4.78 5.30 14.87
N LYS A 42 3.63 5.55 15.51
CA LYS A 42 3.54 5.73 16.96
C LYS A 42 3.99 4.47 17.72
N ALA A 43 3.60 3.29 17.25
CA ALA A 43 3.98 2.02 17.86
C ALA A 43 5.47 1.71 17.66
N GLU A 44 5.98 1.85 16.43
CA GLU A 44 7.36 1.45 16.08
C GLU A 44 8.41 2.49 16.49
N LYS A 45 8.05 3.78 16.43
CA LYS A 45 8.98 4.91 16.63
C LYS A 45 8.33 6.02 17.49
N PRO A 46 8.01 5.75 18.77
CA PRO A 46 7.30 6.70 19.64
C PRO A 46 8.02 8.05 19.77
N ALA A 47 9.34 8.06 19.98
CA ALA A 47 10.12 9.30 20.08
C ALA A 47 10.15 10.12 18.78
N PHE A 48 9.96 9.50 17.63
CA PHE A 48 9.80 10.21 16.35
C PHE A 48 8.38 10.72 16.20
N TRP A 49 7.38 9.90 16.56
CA TRP A 49 5.98 10.29 16.58
C TRP A 49 5.74 11.55 17.43
N ASP A 50 6.34 11.65 18.62
CA ASP A 50 6.22 12.82 19.49
C ASP A 50 6.66 14.12 18.78
N LYS A 51 7.62 14.04 17.85
CA LYS A 51 8.11 15.20 17.08
C LYS A 51 7.19 15.59 15.92
N ILE A 52 6.48 14.64 15.33
CA ILE A 52 5.73 14.86 14.08
C ILE A 52 4.21 14.89 14.26
N SER A 53 3.69 14.36 15.36
CA SER A 53 2.26 14.13 15.59
C SER A 53 1.41 15.38 15.43
N GLY A 54 1.87 16.53 15.95
CA GLY A 54 1.17 17.81 15.84
C GLY A 54 1.09 18.37 14.41
N GLN A 55 1.81 17.79 13.45
CA GLN A 55 1.80 18.17 12.04
C GLN A 55 1.33 17.05 11.13
N TRP A 56 0.73 15.98 11.69
CA TRP A 56 0.38 14.78 10.94
C TRP A 56 -0.49 15.06 9.72
N ASP A 57 -1.48 15.96 9.85
CA ASP A 57 -2.37 16.35 8.75
C ASP A 57 -1.65 17.01 7.55
N ARG A 58 -0.43 17.52 7.77
CA ARG A 58 0.44 18.06 6.71
C ARG A 58 1.41 17.02 6.16
N ILE A 59 1.85 16.09 7.01
CA ILE A 59 2.84 15.07 6.67
C ILE A 59 2.19 13.92 5.89
N PHE A 60 1.04 13.42 6.34
CA PHE A 60 0.38 12.26 5.74
C PHE A 60 0.10 12.44 4.23
N PRO A 61 -0.44 13.59 3.75
CA PRO A 61 -0.63 13.82 2.32
C PRO A 61 0.65 13.72 1.49
N GLU A 62 1.81 14.02 2.07
CA GLU A 62 3.11 14.06 1.38
C GLU A 62 3.98 12.81 1.63
N LEU A 63 3.46 11.83 2.37
CA LEU A 63 4.19 10.60 2.67
C LEU A 63 4.42 9.78 1.40
N ASN A 64 5.68 9.47 1.09
CA ASN A 64 6.00 8.55 0.00
C ASN A 64 5.72 7.11 0.42
N VAL A 65 4.86 6.41 -0.32
CA VAL A 65 4.52 5.02 -0.07
C VAL A 65 5.12 4.14 -1.16
N ASP A 66 6.08 3.29 -0.78
CA ASP A 66 6.55 2.21 -1.64
C ASP A 66 5.79 0.93 -1.33
N LEU A 67 5.19 0.34 -2.37
CA LEU A 67 4.35 -0.85 -2.27
C LEU A 67 5.00 -2.01 -3.03
N LYS A 68 5.27 -3.10 -2.32
CA LYS A 68 5.65 -4.38 -2.92
C LYS A 68 4.44 -5.31 -2.92
N VAL A 69 4.10 -5.82 -4.09
CA VAL A 69 3.02 -6.81 -4.28
C VAL A 69 3.68 -8.11 -4.75
N SER A 70 3.20 -9.24 -4.24
CA SER A 70 3.55 -10.56 -4.74
C SER A 70 2.28 -11.36 -4.96
N VAL A 71 2.12 -11.95 -6.13
CA VAL A 71 0.95 -12.76 -6.48
C VAL A 71 1.39 -14.20 -6.73
N LYS A 72 0.56 -15.13 -6.24
CA LYS A 72 0.69 -16.55 -6.52
C LYS A 72 -0.65 -17.09 -6.98
N ILE A 73 -0.69 -17.75 -8.13
CA ILE A 73 -1.88 -18.43 -8.64
C ILE A 73 -1.81 -19.89 -8.18
N ASP A 74 -2.62 -20.22 -7.17
CA ASP A 74 -2.64 -21.58 -6.61
C ASP A 74 -3.46 -22.57 -7.46
N LEU A 75 -4.51 -22.11 -8.14
CA LEU A 75 -5.41 -22.94 -8.93
C LEU A 75 -5.87 -22.21 -10.20
N THR A 76 -5.85 -22.92 -11.32
CA THR A 76 -6.35 -22.41 -12.62
C THR A 76 -7.75 -22.92 -12.96
N GLY A 77 -8.31 -23.80 -12.13
CA GLY A 77 -9.61 -24.44 -12.39
C GLY A 77 -9.63 -25.40 -13.58
N ALA A 78 -8.47 -25.74 -14.16
CA ALA A 78 -8.40 -26.72 -15.25
C ALA A 78 -8.63 -28.14 -14.71
N THR A 79 -9.87 -28.61 -14.76
CA THR A 79 -10.21 -30.03 -14.64
C THR A 79 -9.81 -30.77 -15.92
N LYS A 80 -9.13 -31.90 -15.75
CA LYS A 80 -8.75 -32.82 -16.84
C LYS A 80 -9.98 -33.42 -17.53
#